data_AF-A0A518BL67-F1
#
_entry.id   AF-A0A518BL67-F1
#
_cell.length_a   1.000
_cell.length_b   1.000
_cell.length_c   1.000
_cell.angle_alpha   90.00
_cell.angle_beta   90.00
_cell.angle_gamma   90.00
#
_symmetry.space_group_name_H-M   'P 1'
#
loop_
_entity.id
_entity.type
_entity.pdbx_description
1 polymer ?
#
loop_
_entity_poly.entity_id
_entity_poly.type
_entity_poly.pdbx_seq_one_letter_code
_entity_poly.pdbx_strand_id
1 'polypeptide(L)'
;MAFDEVVFPLTPSYGTSDSVDHGGDHFQSKGGRLFYVAHSGDPVRRWNLQLDRRQKTEIANLSRFMLARRGGRNGFRFTDPRDYTTNQDGRSAYGYLDTLIGIGDGSTRAFQLLKNYISGSSAVSRIITKPVPSEFAAGVNGVLTDPSDYSLDATTGIVTFDTAPSLGLAVTAGYEFHIPVSAGPQADRGFGVQFDAYNSETGVDLDLIELLPEDATQPLTIGHRGSTTSDNPSGYVAVERLGPLVWEITDSSTTGWLLPDPQGLWPGGPYYALVNNSGTSKAVQYPSGAVTFGAVSASSARRVFLVRNSTTGQYTWTLL
;
A
#
# COMPACT_ATOMS: atom_id res chain seq x y z
N MET A 1 -0.68 5.87 -4.45
CA MET A 1 -0.25 6.86 -3.42
C MET A 1 0.77 7.83 -4.02
N ALA A 2 0.92 9.06 -3.53
CA ALA A 2 2.00 9.96 -4.00
C ALA A 2 3.38 9.48 -3.49
N PHE A 3 4.44 9.73 -4.25
CA PHE A 3 5.80 9.30 -3.93
C PHE A 3 6.79 10.45 -4.15
N ASP A 4 7.58 10.76 -3.12
CA ASP A 4 8.65 11.75 -3.15
C ASP A 4 10.00 11.05 -3.41
N GLU A 5 10.69 11.43 -4.48
CA GLU A 5 11.97 10.81 -4.91
C GLU A 5 13.17 11.30 -4.07
N VAL A 6 13.10 11.05 -2.77
CA VAL A 6 14.06 11.49 -1.76
C VAL A 6 14.41 10.33 -0.82
N VAL A 7 15.67 10.27 -0.40
CA VAL A 7 16.18 9.21 0.48
C VAL A 7 15.98 9.59 1.93
N PHE A 8 15.57 8.62 2.75
CA PHE A 8 15.49 8.76 4.20
C PHE A 8 16.83 9.27 4.78
N PRO A 9 16.83 10.32 5.62
CA PRO A 9 18.02 11.12 5.84
C PRO A 9 18.99 10.53 6.88
N LEU A 10 18.58 9.49 7.61
CA LEU A 10 19.36 8.92 8.72
C LEU A 10 19.58 7.43 8.52
N THR A 11 20.77 6.95 8.85
CA THR A 11 21.01 5.51 9.01
C THR A 11 20.32 5.03 10.29
N PRO A 12 19.57 3.92 10.30
CA PRO A 12 18.96 3.38 11.52
C PRO A 12 19.99 3.04 12.61
N SER A 13 19.63 3.17 13.89
CA SER A 13 20.48 2.72 15.00
C SER A 13 20.36 1.20 15.22
N TYR A 14 21.33 0.61 15.91
CA TYR A 14 21.22 -0.75 16.43
C TYR A 14 19.95 -0.89 17.30
N GLY A 15 19.27 -2.03 17.20
CA GLY A 15 17.96 -2.25 17.84
C GLY A 15 16.79 -2.09 16.87
N THR A 16 17.02 -1.50 15.70
CA THR A 16 16.08 -1.55 14.57
C THR A 16 15.71 -2.98 14.22
N SER A 17 14.41 -3.23 14.04
CA SER A 17 13.89 -4.53 13.63
C SER A 17 13.25 -4.47 12.25
N ASP A 18 13.35 -5.58 11.52
CA ASP A 18 12.78 -5.83 10.21
C ASP A 18 11.86 -7.04 10.30
N SER A 19 10.81 -7.05 9.49
CA SER A 19 9.89 -8.18 9.39
C SER A 19 9.35 -8.30 7.98
N VAL A 20 9.06 -9.54 7.59
CA VAL A 20 8.53 -9.89 6.26
C VAL A 20 7.17 -10.54 6.45
N ASP A 21 6.12 -9.83 6.07
CA ASP A 21 4.73 -10.29 6.16
C ASP A 21 4.29 -10.93 4.84
N HIS A 22 3.96 -12.21 4.88
CA HIS A 22 3.51 -12.97 3.71
C HIS A 22 1.97 -12.94 3.56
N GLY A 23 1.26 -12.27 4.48
CA GLY A 23 -0.17 -12.01 4.36
C GLY A 23 -1.04 -13.26 4.19
N GLY A 24 -0.81 -14.32 4.97
CA GLY A 24 -1.59 -15.57 4.84
C GLY A 24 -2.09 -16.12 6.16
N ASP A 25 -3.21 -16.83 6.10
CA ASP A 25 -3.86 -17.45 7.25
C ASP A 25 -3.53 -18.94 7.35
N HIS A 26 -3.33 -19.40 8.58
CA HIS A 26 -3.09 -20.81 8.90
C HIS A 26 -4.31 -21.41 9.58
N PHE A 27 -4.78 -22.55 9.09
CA PHE A 27 -5.89 -23.29 9.67
C PHE A 27 -5.43 -24.69 10.04
N GLN A 28 -5.80 -25.15 11.24
CA GLN A 28 -5.56 -26.54 11.64
C GLN A 28 -6.89 -27.29 11.67
N SER A 29 -6.95 -28.41 10.97
CA SER A 29 -8.06 -29.36 11.12
C SER A 29 -8.05 -29.99 12.51
N LYS A 30 -9.20 -30.48 12.97
CA LYS A 30 -9.30 -31.25 14.23
C LYS A 30 -8.41 -32.50 14.25
N GLY A 31 -8.02 -33.01 13.08
CA GLY A 31 -7.07 -34.12 12.93
C GLY A 31 -5.59 -33.70 12.90
N GLY A 32 -5.27 -32.43 13.13
CA GLY A 32 -3.90 -31.93 13.24
C GLY A 32 -3.27 -31.45 11.94
N ARG A 33 -3.88 -31.69 10.76
CA ARG A 33 -3.38 -31.21 9.46
C ARG A 33 -3.49 -29.69 9.35
N LEU A 34 -2.40 -29.04 8.94
CA LEU A 34 -2.32 -27.61 8.66
C LEU A 34 -2.67 -27.30 7.21
N PHE A 35 -3.38 -26.19 7.00
CA PHE A 35 -3.71 -25.58 5.73
C PHE A 35 -3.27 -24.12 5.75
N TYR A 36 -2.89 -23.60 4.58
CA TYR A 36 -2.45 -22.23 4.40
C TYR A 36 -3.22 -21.58 3.25
N VAL A 37 -3.70 -20.37 3.47
CA VAL A 37 -4.34 -19.53 2.44
C VAL A 37 -3.53 -18.25 2.31
N ALA A 38 -2.92 -18.03 1.15
CA ALA A 38 -2.21 -16.80 0.84
C ALA A 38 -3.20 -15.71 0.41
N HIS A 39 -3.05 -14.48 0.92
CA HIS A 39 -3.83 -13.33 0.46
C HIS A 39 -3.03 -12.36 -0.41
N SER A 40 -1.70 -12.41 -0.36
CA SER A 40 -0.82 -11.59 -1.20
C SER A 40 0.08 -12.48 -2.04
N GLY A 41 0.38 -12.02 -3.26
CA GLY A 41 1.39 -12.63 -4.12
C GLY A 41 2.81 -12.31 -3.68
N ASP A 42 3.04 -11.08 -3.23
CA ASP A 42 4.34 -10.59 -2.76
C ASP A 42 4.31 -10.29 -1.26
N PRO A 43 5.40 -10.60 -0.53
CA PRO A 43 5.50 -10.26 0.88
C PRO A 43 5.72 -8.74 1.06
N VAL A 44 5.11 -8.18 2.11
CA VAL A 44 5.30 -6.78 2.52
C VAL A 44 6.35 -6.74 3.63
N ARG A 45 7.41 -5.95 3.45
CA ARG A 45 8.35 -5.70 4.53
C ARG A 45 7.91 -4.56 5.42
N ARG A 46 8.24 -4.66 6.70
CA ARG A 46 8.08 -3.58 7.68
C ARG A 46 9.35 -3.43 8.48
N TRP A 47 9.70 -2.20 8.79
CA TRP A 47 10.81 -1.85 9.65
C TRP A 47 10.29 -1.04 10.83
N ASN A 48 10.76 -1.37 12.02
CA ASN A 48 10.61 -0.52 13.18
C ASN A 48 12.00 0.07 13.46
N LEU A 49 12.20 1.30 13.00
CA LEU A 49 13.46 2.01 13.12
C LEU A 49 13.61 2.55 14.53
N GLN A 50 14.71 2.18 15.17
CA GLN A 50 15.15 2.84 16.40
C GLN A 50 16.20 3.88 16.04
N LEU A 51 16.01 5.10 16.55
CA LEU A 51 16.94 6.20 16.36
C LEU A 51 17.43 6.71 17.72
N ASP A 52 18.41 6.01 18.26
CA ASP A 52 19.04 6.37 19.54
C ASP A 52 20.28 7.24 19.37
N ARG A 53 20.51 8.11 20.37
CA ARG A 53 21.69 8.97 20.54
C ARG A 53 21.97 9.84 19.33
N ARG A 54 20.95 10.52 18.84
CA ARG A 54 21.03 11.43 17.69
C ARG A 54 21.32 12.85 18.10
N GLN A 55 22.01 13.57 17.24
CA GLN A 55 22.23 14.99 17.41
C GLN A 55 20.94 15.78 17.15
N LYS A 56 20.77 16.93 17.80
CA LYS A 56 19.59 17.81 17.61
C LYS A 56 19.36 18.19 16.14
N THR A 57 20.45 18.38 15.40
CA THR A 57 20.43 18.72 13.98
C THR A 57 19.87 17.57 13.12
N GLU A 58 20.22 16.33 13.44
CA GLU A 58 19.71 15.13 12.78
C GLU A 58 18.20 14.96 13.03
N ILE A 59 17.75 15.12 14.27
CA ILE A 59 16.32 15.02 14.61
C ILE A 59 15.52 16.17 14.02
N ALA A 60 16.07 17.39 13.98
CA ALA A 60 15.44 18.51 13.28
C ALA A 60 15.32 18.24 11.78
N ASN A 61 16.31 17.58 11.16
CA ASN A 61 16.24 17.17 9.76
C ASN A 61 15.20 16.08 9.53
N LEU A 62 15.12 15.08 10.42
CA LEU A 62 14.09 14.05 10.38
C LEU A 62 12.69 14.63 10.55
N SER A 63 12.48 15.52 11.53
CA SER A 63 11.20 16.20 11.75
C SER A 63 10.75 16.96 10.49
N ARG A 64 11.66 17.71 9.85
CA ARG A 64 11.37 18.41 8.58
C ARG A 64 11.04 17.42 7.46
N PHE A 65 11.78 16.32 7.37
CA PHE A 65 11.55 15.25 6.40
C PHE A 65 10.14 14.67 6.55
N MET A 66 9.76 14.28 7.77
CA MET A 66 8.45 13.65 8.04
C MET A 66 7.28 14.64 7.84
N LEU A 67 7.43 15.89 8.28
CA LEU A 67 6.42 16.93 8.05
C LEU A 67 6.22 17.22 6.56
N ALA A 68 7.29 17.23 5.77
CA ALA A 68 7.20 17.40 4.32
C ALA A 68 6.45 16.26 3.63
N ARG A 69 6.53 15.03 4.18
CA ARG A 69 5.86 13.81 3.65
C ARG A 69 4.43 13.69 4.15
N ARG A 70 4.04 14.55 5.11
CA ARG A 70 2.72 14.58 5.75
C ARG A 70 2.39 13.22 6.39
N GLY A 71 3.36 12.68 7.13
CA GLY A 71 3.24 11.35 7.75
C GLY A 71 3.29 10.23 6.71
N GLY A 72 2.34 9.30 6.76
CA GLY A 72 2.22 8.15 5.85
C GLY A 72 1.60 8.48 4.48
N ARG A 73 1.34 9.76 4.18
CA ARG A 73 0.65 10.17 2.95
C ARG A 73 1.52 10.08 1.69
N ASN A 74 2.81 10.42 1.80
CA ASN A 74 3.74 10.39 0.68
C ASN A 74 4.85 9.35 0.97
N GLY A 75 5.07 8.46 0.02
CA GLY A 75 6.16 7.49 0.09
C GLY A 75 7.52 8.14 -0.18
N PHE A 76 8.59 7.46 0.19
CA PHE A 76 9.98 7.88 -0.04
C PHE A 76 10.92 6.68 -0.15
N ARG A 77 12.19 6.93 -0.50
CA ARG A 77 13.22 5.89 -0.65
C ARG A 77 13.86 5.57 0.70
N PHE A 78 14.02 4.29 1.01
CA PHE A 78 14.70 3.82 2.21
C PHE A 78 15.78 2.79 1.85
N THR A 79 16.96 2.90 2.44
CA THR A 79 18.04 1.92 2.29
C THR A 79 17.94 0.93 3.44
N ASP A 80 17.64 -0.34 3.15
CA ASP A 80 17.63 -1.40 4.15
C ASP A 80 19.08 -1.81 4.49
N PRO A 81 19.55 -1.67 5.73
CA PRO A 81 20.91 -2.06 6.09
C PRO A 81 21.23 -3.56 5.88
N ARG A 82 20.22 -4.42 5.72
CA ARG A 82 20.39 -5.87 5.55
C ARG A 82 20.22 -6.37 4.11
N ASP A 83 19.53 -5.61 3.26
CA ASP A 83 19.21 -6.02 1.89
C ASP A 83 19.10 -4.79 0.98
N TYR A 84 20.25 -4.21 0.64
CA TYR A 84 20.36 -3.05 -0.25
C TYR A 84 21.19 -3.33 -1.51
N THR A 85 21.82 -4.50 -1.64
CA THR A 85 22.64 -4.85 -2.82
C THR A 85 22.15 -6.13 -3.48
N THR A 86 22.48 -6.34 -4.75
CA THR A 86 22.21 -7.60 -5.46
C THR A 86 23.00 -8.79 -4.95
N ASN A 87 24.06 -8.58 -4.17
CA ASN A 87 24.86 -9.65 -3.59
C ASN A 87 24.00 -10.62 -2.77
N GLN A 88 24.33 -11.91 -2.77
CA GLN A 88 23.54 -12.94 -2.10
C GLN A 88 23.39 -12.70 -0.58
N ASP A 89 24.36 -12.04 0.05
CA ASP A 89 24.28 -11.66 1.46
C ASP A 89 23.49 -10.36 1.74
N GLY A 90 23.07 -9.66 0.68
CA GLY A 90 22.28 -8.43 0.72
C GLY A 90 23.04 -7.15 1.08
N ARG A 91 24.34 -7.23 1.38
CA ARG A 91 25.10 -6.12 2.00
C ARG A 91 26.52 -5.95 1.52
N SER A 92 27.11 -6.97 0.90
CA SER A 92 28.42 -6.86 0.27
C SER A 92 28.31 -6.15 -1.08
N ALA A 93 29.45 -5.68 -1.59
CA ALA A 93 29.51 -5.03 -2.90
C ALA A 93 28.90 -5.93 -3.99
N TYR A 94 28.19 -5.29 -4.92
CA TYR A 94 27.57 -5.97 -6.04
C TYR A 94 28.60 -6.33 -7.12
N GLY A 95 28.29 -7.36 -7.90
CA GLY A 95 28.99 -7.72 -9.13
C GLY A 95 28.05 -7.66 -10.33
N TYR A 96 28.55 -7.27 -11.50
CA TYR A 96 27.74 -7.17 -12.75
C TYR A 96 27.14 -8.51 -13.22
N LEU A 97 27.50 -9.62 -12.57
CA LEU A 97 26.99 -10.98 -12.81
C LEU A 97 26.00 -11.46 -11.74
N ASP A 98 25.70 -10.65 -10.73
CA ASP A 98 24.96 -11.07 -9.54
C ASP A 98 23.58 -11.66 -9.87
N THR A 99 22.82 -10.96 -10.72
CA THR A 99 21.44 -11.37 -11.04
C THR A 99 21.22 -11.42 -12.54
N LEU A 100 20.69 -12.55 -13.02
CA LEU A 100 20.12 -12.68 -14.36
C LEU A 100 18.81 -11.89 -14.44
N ILE A 101 18.76 -10.89 -15.32
CA ILE A 101 17.60 -10.03 -15.55
C ILE A 101 16.89 -10.33 -16.89
N GLY A 102 17.52 -11.09 -17.78
CA GLY A 102 16.88 -11.52 -19.03
C GLY A 102 17.80 -12.32 -19.94
N ILE A 103 17.23 -12.75 -21.06
CA ILE A 103 17.95 -13.38 -22.17
C ILE A 103 17.70 -12.53 -23.42
N GLY A 104 18.76 -12.22 -24.15
CA GLY A 104 18.67 -11.50 -25.41
C GLY A 104 17.88 -12.30 -26.44
N ASP A 105 17.02 -11.60 -27.18
CA ASP A 105 16.27 -12.14 -28.32
C ASP A 105 16.64 -11.44 -29.65
N GLY A 106 17.60 -10.51 -29.61
CA GLY A 106 18.02 -9.70 -30.75
C GLY A 106 17.15 -8.46 -31.03
N SER A 107 16.10 -8.20 -30.23
CA SER A 107 15.15 -7.11 -30.43
C SER A 107 14.82 -6.32 -29.15
N THR A 108 14.67 -7.01 -28.02
CA THR A 108 14.37 -6.45 -26.71
C THR A 108 15.59 -5.73 -26.15
N ARG A 109 15.39 -4.47 -25.76
CA ARG A 109 16.43 -3.60 -25.21
C ARG A 109 16.21 -3.26 -23.74
N ALA A 110 14.96 -3.30 -23.29
CA ALA A 110 14.56 -2.92 -21.95
C ALA A 110 14.41 -4.17 -21.07
N PHE A 111 15.08 -4.17 -19.92
CA PHE A 111 15.06 -5.26 -18.96
C PHE A 111 14.70 -4.72 -17.57
N GLN A 112 13.75 -5.36 -16.90
CA GLN A 112 13.38 -5.03 -15.53
C GLN A 112 14.45 -5.55 -14.57
N LEU A 113 14.84 -4.72 -13.60
CA LEU A 113 15.74 -5.15 -12.54
C LEU A 113 15.03 -6.05 -11.54
N LEU A 114 15.70 -7.14 -11.17
CA LEU A 114 15.19 -8.20 -10.30
C LEU A 114 16.20 -8.51 -9.20
N LYS A 115 15.70 -8.78 -7.99
CA LYS A 115 16.48 -9.41 -6.91
C LYS A 115 16.00 -10.84 -6.74
N ASN A 116 16.91 -11.81 -6.90
CA ASN A 116 16.60 -13.22 -6.71
C ASN A 116 16.99 -13.68 -5.30
N TYR A 117 16.01 -14.15 -4.53
CA TYR A 117 16.21 -14.80 -3.24
C TYR A 117 16.23 -16.31 -3.46
N ILE A 118 17.40 -16.93 -3.31
CA ILE A 118 17.62 -18.35 -3.60
C ILE A 118 17.93 -19.11 -2.30
N SER A 119 17.19 -20.17 -2.05
CA SER A 119 17.43 -21.12 -0.95
C SER A 119 17.21 -22.54 -1.44
N GLY A 120 18.31 -23.30 -1.55
CA GLY A 120 18.27 -24.64 -2.14
C GLY A 120 17.78 -24.62 -3.59
N SER A 121 16.74 -25.40 -3.89
CA SER A 121 16.10 -25.47 -5.21
C SER A 121 15.02 -24.42 -5.44
N SER A 122 14.69 -23.63 -4.43
CA SER A 122 13.62 -22.63 -4.49
C SER A 122 14.20 -21.24 -4.72
N ALA A 123 13.59 -20.49 -5.64
CA ALA A 123 13.94 -19.11 -5.92
C ALA A 123 12.69 -18.25 -5.98
N VAL A 124 12.76 -17.05 -5.41
CA VAL A 124 11.72 -16.02 -5.52
C VAL A 124 12.37 -14.77 -6.09
N SER A 125 11.79 -14.22 -7.15
CA SER A 125 12.27 -12.98 -7.78
C SER A 125 11.42 -11.82 -7.33
N ARG A 126 12.07 -10.72 -6.93
CA ARG A 126 11.45 -9.46 -6.57
C ARG A 126 11.79 -8.39 -7.59
N ILE A 127 10.80 -7.65 -8.03
CA ILE A 127 11.00 -6.50 -8.90
C ILE A 127 11.64 -5.36 -8.10
N ILE A 128 12.73 -4.80 -8.61
CA ILE A 128 13.40 -3.64 -8.03
C ILE A 128 13.08 -2.41 -8.87
N THR A 129 12.47 -1.39 -8.27
CA THR A 129 12.02 -0.16 -8.97
C THR A 129 12.83 1.09 -8.66
N LYS A 130 13.57 1.10 -7.54
CA LYS A 130 14.34 2.27 -7.07
C LYS A 130 15.84 1.98 -6.96
N PRO A 131 16.53 1.62 -8.06
CA PRO A 131 17.99 1.42 -8.02
C PRO A 131 18.72 2.74 -7.70
N VAL A 132 19.93 2.62 -7.20
CA VAL A 132 20.87 3.73 -6.99
C VAL A 132 21.60 3.97 -8.32
N PRO A 133 21.40 5.09 -9.03
CA PRO A 133 21.92 5.24 -10.39
C PRO A 133 23.44 5.22 -10.51
N SER A 134 24.14 5.63 -9.45
CA SER A 134 25.60 5.60 -9.39
C SER A 134 26.17 4.22 -9.05
N GLU A 135 25.34 3.31 -8.56
CA GLU A 135 25.74 2.00 -8.07
C GLU A 135 25.07 0.90 -8.90
N PHE A 136 25.44 0.82 -10.17
CA PHE A 136 24.87 -0.11 -11.13
C PHE A 136 25.92 -0.55 -12.16
N ALA A 137 25.96 -1.85 -12.43
CA ALA A 137 26.75 -2.42 -13.50
C ALA A 137 25.98 -3.56 -14.20
N ALA A 138 26.01 -3.57 -15.52
CA ALA A 138 25.39 -4.62 -16.34
C ALA A 138 26.43 -5.50 -17.03
N GLY A 139 26.09 -6.76 -17.25
CA GLY A 139 26.85 -7.71 -18.03
C GLY A 139 26.01 -8.32 -19.14
N VAL A 140 26.62 -8.53 -20.31
CA VAL A 140 26.03 -9.31 -21.41
C VAL A 140 26.97 -10.46 -21.74
N ASN A 141 26.43 -11.68 -21.72
CA ASN A 141 27.17 -12.91 -21.97
C ASN A 141 28.44 -13.06 -21.09
N GLY A 142 28.35 -12.65 -19.82
CA GLY A 142 29.47 -12.73 -18.87
C GLY A 142 30.49 -11.58 -18.99
N VAL A 143 30.29 -10.61 -19.88
CA VAL A 143 31.20 -9.49 -20.11
C VAL A 143 30.56 -8.20 -19.59
N LEU A 144 31.33 -7.43 -18.82
CA LEU A 144 30.93 -6.10 -18.35
C LEU A 144 30.60 -5.20 -19.55
N THR A 145 29.42 -4.59 -19.53
CA THR A 145 28.98 -3.62 -20.54
C THR A 145 29.46 -2.22 -20.16
N ASP A 146 29.85 -1.42 -21.14
CA ASP A 146 30.24 -0.03 -20.87
C ASP A 146 29.03 0.77 -20.36
N PRO A 147 29.17 1.59 -19.30
CA PRO A 147 28.08 2.43 -18.81
C PRO A 147 27.48 3.39 -19.83
N SER A 148 28.17 3.66 -20.95
CA SER A 148 27.65 4.45 -22.07
C SER A 148 26.73 3.69 -23.02
N ASP A 149 26.72 2.34 -22.98
CA ASP A 149 25.91 1.49 -23.87
C ASP A 149 24.50 1.20 -23.32
N TYR A 150 24.16 1.74 -22.14
CA TYR A 150 22.85 1.58 -21.54
C TYR A 150 22.43 2.81 -20.73
N SER A 151 21.13 2.93 -20.48
CA SER A 151 20.53 3.90 -19.58
C SER A 151 19.69 3.21 -18.52
N LEU A 152 19.67 3.77 -17.30
CA LEU A 152 18.91 3.23 -16.17
C LEU A 152 17.83 4.23 -15.74
N ASP A 153 16.57 3.81 -15.76
CA ASP A 153 15.49 4.58 -15.15
C ASP A 153 15.44 4.30 -13.64
N ALA A 154 15.87 5.29 -12.86
CA ALA A 154 15.92 5.23 -11.41
C ALA A 154 14.55 5.16 -10.71
N THR A 155 13.46 5.37 -11.44
CA THR A 155 12.09 5.44 -10.90
C THR A 155 11.28 4.18 -11.17
N THR A 156 11.60 3.45 -12.25
CA THR A 156 10.96 2.20 -12.66
C THR A 156 11.86 0.98 -12.49
N GLY A 157 13.18 1.18 -12.41
CA GLY A 157 14.16 0.08 -12.37
C GLY A 157 14.25 -0.67 -13.68
N ILE A 158 14.10 0.03 -14.81
CA ILE A 158 14.29 -0.53 -16.14
C ILE A 158 15.64 -0.08 -16.67
N VAL A 159 16.48 -1.04 -17.05
CA VAL A 159 17.71 -0.78 -17.80
C VAL A 159 17.42 -0.93 -19.30
N THR A 160 17.83 0.04 -20.10
CA THR A 160 17.65 0.04 -21.56
C THR A 160 19.00 0.08 -22.24
N PHE A 161 19.35 -0.98 -22.97
CA PHE A 161 20.58 -1.05 -23.76
C PHE A 161 20.39 -0.36 -25.12
N ASP A 162 21.43 0.31 -25.60
CA ASP A 162 21.40 0.98 -26.91
C ASP A 162 21.27 -0.02 -28.06
N THR A 163 21.96 -1.16 -27.92
CA THR A 163 21.89 -2.29 -28.84
C THR A 163 21.22 -3.48 -28.15
N ALA A 164 20.24 -4.09 -28.82
CA ALA A 164 19.55 -5.26 -28.28
C ALA A 164 20.55 -6.43 -28.13
N PRO A 165 20.64 -7.07 -26.95
CA PRO A 165 21.46 -8.26 -26.77
C PRO A 165 21.06 -9.35 -27.76
N SER A 166 22.06 -9.99 -28.39
CA SER A 166 21.82 -11.02 -29.40
C SER A 166 21.09 -12.24 -28.83
N LEU A 167 20.45 -13.01 -29.71
CA LEU A 167 19.68 -14.19 -29.35
C LEU A 167 20.49 -15.16 -28.47
N GLY A 168 19.95 -15.48 -27.29
CA GLY A 168 20.53 -16.45 -26.35
C GLY A 168 21.60 -15.89 -25.42
N LEU A 169 21.98 -14.60 -25.54
CA LEU A 169 22.95 -14.00 -24.63
C LEU A 169 22.30 -13.67 -23.28
N ALA A 170 22.90 -14.15 -22.19
CA ALA A 170 22.45 -13.82 -20.85
C ALA A 170 22.70 -12.34 -20.53
N VAL A 171 21.69 -11.67 -19.99
CA VAL A 171 21.79 -10.30 -19.51
C VAL A 171 21.75 -10.33 -17.99
N THR A 172 22.83 -9.88 -17.37
CA THR A 172 22.99 -9.82 -15.92
C THR A 172 23.17 -8.40 -15.43
N ALA A 173 22.87 -8.15 -14.17
CA ALA A 173 23.18 -6.88 -13.53
C ALA A 173 23.50 -7.09 -12.05
N GLY A 174 24.32 -6.18 -11.52
CA GLY A 174 24.50 -5.96 -10.10
C GLY A 174 24.36 -4.49 -9.76
N TYR A 175 23.76 -4.20 -8.61
CA TYR A 175 23.44 -2.83 -8.21
C TYR A 175 23.10 -2.71 -6.73
N GLU A 176 23.11 -1.47 -6.25
CA GLU A 176 22.45 -1.09 -5.02
C GLU A 176 21.05 -0.53 -5.29
N PHE A 177 20.15 -0.67 -4.32
CA PHE A 177 18.77 -0.23 -4.45
C PHE A 177 18.19 0.30 -3.15
N HIS A 178 17.19 1.15 -3.31
CA HIS A 178 16.30 1.59 -2.26
C HIS A 178 14.99 0.81 -2.31
N ILE A 179 14.32 0.76 -1.17
CA ILE A 179 12.98 0.23 -1.05
C ILE A 179 12.01 1.42 -0.99
N PRO A 180 10.96 1.44 -1.82
CA PRO A 180 9.89 2.41 -1.66
C PRO A 180 9.11 2.10 -0.39
N VAL A 181 9.04 3.06 0.53
CA VAL A 181 8.36 2.89 1.82
C VAL A 181 7.45 4.08 2.12
N SER A 182 6.54 3.89 3.06
CA SER A 182 5.79 4.97 3.72
C SER A 182 5.94 4.87 5.22
N ALA A 183 5.69 5.99 5.91
CA ALA A 183 5.55 5.98 7.35
C ALA A 183 4.33 5.15 7.77
N GLY A 184 4.49 4.33 8.80
CA GLY A 184 3.42 3.53 9.36
C GLY A 184 2.38 4.38 10.12
N PRO A 185 1.22 3.79 10.49
CA PRO A 185 0.13 4.51 11.15
C PRO A 185 0.51 5.18 12.48
N GLN A 186 1.57 4.70 13.15
CA GLN A 186 2.07 5.29 14.38
C GLN A 186 2.65 6.69 14.13
N ALA A 187 3.37 6.87 13.03
CA ALA A 187 3.95 8.15 12.65
C ALA A 187 2.87 9.24 12.41
N ASP A 188 1.68 8.85 11.97
CA ASP A 188 0.54 9.75 11.78
C ASP A 188 -0.09 10.21 13.11
N ARG A 189 -0.02 9.38 14.14
CA ARG A 189 -0.63 9.66 15.46
C ARG A 189 0.27 10.50 16.38
N GLY A 190 1.56 10.59 16.06
CA GLY A 190 2.51 11.42 16.79
C GLY A 190 3.90 10.84 16.73
N PHE A 191 4.87 11.67 16.36
CA PHE A 191 6.29 11.35 16.42
C PHE A 191 6.86 11.87 17.75
N GLY A 192 7.11 10.96 18.70
CA GLY A 192 7.66 11.29 20.01
C GLY A 192 9.18 11.34 19.97
N VAL A 193 9.78 12.40 20.54
CA VAL A 193 11.23 12.52 20.75
C VAL A 193 11.46 12.77 22.23
N GLN A 194 12.33 11.99 22.86
CA GLN A 194 12.76 12.23 24.22
C GLN A 194 14.07 13.01 24.26
N PHE A 195 14.11 14.08 25.06
CA PHE A 195 15.30 14.90 25.26
C PHE A 195 16.06 14.42 26.52
N ASP A 196 16.91 13.39 26.35
CA ASP A 196 17.59 12.74 27.47
C ASP A 196 18.82 13.49 27.98
N ALA A 197 19.57 14.17 27.10
CA ALA A 197 20.70 15.00 27.49
C ALA A 197 20.97 16.13 26.49
N TYR A 198 21.85 17.06 26.86
CA TYR A 198 22.28 18.12 25.94
C TYR A 198 22.91 17.51 24.69
N ASN A 199 22.25 17.72 23.54
CA ASN A 199 22.64 17.18 22.24
C ASN A 199 22.60 15.64 22.11
N SER A 200 21.76 14.99 22.91
CA SER A 200 21.46 13.57 22.75
C SER A 200 19.96 13.36 22.89
N GLU A 201 19.35 12.97 21.79
CA GLU A 201 17.93 12.58 21.70
C GLU A 201 17.84 11.07 21.42
N THR A 202 16.84 10.42 22.00
CA THR A 202 16.67 8.96 22.09
C THR A 202 15.19 8.61 22.04
N GLY A 203 14.90 7.31 21.91
CA GLY A 203 13.53 6.80 22.02
C GLY A 203 12.62 7.21 20.86
N VAL A 204 13.23 7.47 19.70
CA VAL A 204 12.49 7.71 18.46
C VAL A 204 12.26 6.36 17.79
N ASP A 205 11.02 5.90 17.87
CA ASP A 205 10.53 4.73 17.17
C ASP A 205 9.74 5.17 15.92
N LEU A 206 10.19 4.72 14.75
CA LEU A 206 9.54 5.02 13.49
C LEU A 206 9.24 3.74 12.72
N ASP A 207 7.96 3.45 12.57
CA ASP A 207 7.51 2.38 11.69
C ASP A 207 7.59 2.82 10.22
N LEU A 208 8.22 2.00 9.39
CA LEU A 208 8.20 2.09 7.94
C LEU A 208 7.55 0.83 7.35
N ILE A 209 6.74 1.02 6.32
CA ILE A 209 6.03 -0.06 5.62
C ILE A 209 6.39 0.02 4.14
N GLU A 210 6.78 -1.12 3.56
CA GLU A 210 7.06 -1.24 2.13
C GLU A 210 5.82 -0.92 1.30
N LEU A 211 6.01 -0.13 0.24
CA LEU A 211 5.00 0.16 -0.76
C LEU A 211 5.18 -0.81 -1.91
N LEU A 212 4.29 -1.79 -1.98
CA LEU A 212 4.19 -2.64 -3.15
C LEU A 212 3.65 -1.84 -4.34
N PRO A 213 4.07 -2.16 -5.57
CA PRO A 213 3.41 -1.63 -6.76
C PRO A 213 1.91 -1.95 -6.69
N GLU A 214 1.08 -0.96 -6.99
CA GLU A 214 -0.37 -1.16 -7.00
C GLU A 214 -0.73 -2.13 -8.11
N ASP A 215 -1.14 -3.34 -7.74
CA ASP A 215 -1.61 -4.34 -8.68
C ASP A 215 -3.04 -3.98 -9.09
N ALA A 216 -3.22 -3.51 -10.33
CA ALA A 216 -4.53 -3.10 -10.86
C ALA A 216 -5.59 -4.24 -10.84
N THR A 217 -5.14 -5.48 -10.58
CA THR A 217 -5.97 -6.69 -10.55
C THR A 217 -6.58 -7.01 -9.19
N GLN A 218 -6.01 -6.53 -8.08
CA GLN A 218 -6.54 -6.75 -6.73
C GLN A 218 -6.69 -5.43 -5.96
N PRO A 219 -7.58 -4.53 -6.40
CA PRO A 219 -7.89 -3.34 -5.62
C PRO A 219 -8.39 -3.76 -4.24
N LEU A 220 -7.93 -3.06 -3.19
CA LEU A 220 -8.43 -3.21 -1.83
C LEU A 220 -9.96 -3.18 -1.86
N THR A 221 -10.59 -4.34 -1.72
CA THR A 221 -12.03 -4.38 -1.50
C THR A 221 -12.19 -4.02 -0.04
N ILE A 222 -12.43 -2.74 0.25
CA ILE A 222 -12.91 -2.35 1.57
C ILE A 222 -14.27 -3.02 1.73
N GLY A 223 -14.25 -4.22 2.31
CA GLY A 223 -15.47 -4.94 2.67
C GLY A 223 -16.29 -4.03 3.58
N HIS A 224 -17.59 -3.98 3.30
CA HIS A 224 -18.58 -3.24 4.06
C HIS A 224 -18.43 -3.59 5.55
N ARG A 225 -17.99 -2.61 6.35
CA ARG A 225 -17.68 -2.78 7.77
C ARG A 225 -18.98 -3.09 8.53
N GLY A 226 -19.03 -4.26 9.16
CA GLY A 226 -20.16 -4.70 9.97
C GLY A 226 -20.21 -3.98 11.32
N SER A 227 -20.88 -2.83 11.35
CA SER A 227 -21.29 -2.13 12.57
C SER A 227 -22.76 -1.74 12.43
N THR A 228 -23.46 -1.63 13.55
CA THR A 228 -24.88 -1.24 13.64
C THR A 228 -24.98 0.05 14.45
N THR A 229 -25.72 1.03 13.96
CA THR A 229 -26.17 2.18 14.79
C THR A 229 -27.68 2.16 14.91
N SER A 230 -28.18 2.50 16.10
CA SER A 230 -29.60 2.60 16.41
C SER A 230 -29.85 4.00 16.94
N ASP A 231 -30.56 4.79 16.15
CA ASP A 231 -30.84 6.18 16.46
C ASP A 231 -32.33 6.37 16.74
N ASN A 232 -32.65 7.32 17.62
CA ASN A 232 -34.02 7.73 17.92
C ASN A 232 -34.20 9.25 17.70
N PRO A 233 -33.93 9.75 16.47
CA PRO A 233 -33.79 11.17 16.22
C PRO A 233 -35.15 11.81 15.93
N SER A 234 -35.30 13.08 16.27
CA SER A 234 -36.50 13.86 15.93
C SER A 234 -36.49 14.41 14.49
N GLY A 235 -35.55 13.96 13.66
CA GLY A 235 -35.29 14.47 12.31
C GLY A 235 -34.55 13.46 11.43
N TYR A 236 -34.24 13.87 10.20
CA TYR A 236 -33.54 12.99 9.24
C TYR A 236 -32.14 12.60 9.71
N VAL A 237 -31.79 11.32 9.55
CA VAL A 237 -30.46 10.77 9.89
C VAL A 237 -29.56 10.83 8.67
N ALA A 238 -28.42 11.53 8.79
CA ALA A 238 -27.40 11.53 7.76
C ALA A 238 -26.58 10.23 7.83
N VAL A 239 -26.62 9.45 6.75
CA VAL A 239 -25.83 8.24 6.62
C VAL A 239 -24.41 8.62 6.20
N GLU A 240 -23.42 8.21 6.98
CA GLU A 240 -22.02 8.51 6.70
C GLU A 240 -21.45 7.62 5.58
N ARG A 241 -20.57 8.20 4.75
CA ARG A 241 -19.92 7.49 3.64
C ARG A 241 -19.05 6.30 4.08
N LEU A 242 -18.42 6.42 5.26
CA LEU A 242 -17.56 5.38 5.86
C LEU A 242 -18.13 4.86 7.19
N GLY A 243 -19.45 4.98 7.36
CA GLY A 243 -20.17 4.63 8.58
C GLY A 243 -20.52 3.14 8.70
N PRO A 244 -21.38 2.78 9.67
CA PRO A 244 -21.89 1.43 9.83
C PRO A 244 -22.64 0.92 8.59
N LEU A 245 -22.62 -0.40 8.37
CA LEU A 245 -23.41 -1.05 7.34
C LEU A 245 -24.92 -0.98 7.65
N VAL A 246 -25.31 -1.15 8.91
CA VAL A 246 -26.72 -1.21 9.32
C VAL A 246 -27.11 0.06 10.06
N TRP A 247 -28.17 0.70 9.60
CA TRP A 247 -28.77 1.89 10.21
C TRP A 247 -30.19 1.58 10.62
N GLU A 248 -30.46 1.66 11.91
CA GLU A 248 -31.77 1.40 12.49
C GLU A 248 -32.42 2.68 12.99
N ILE A 249 -33.70 2.84 12.67
CA ILE A 249 -34.56 3.89 13.22
C ILE A 249 -35.73 3.22 13.94
N THR A 250 -35.97 3.65 15.19
CA THR A 250 -37.10 3.19 16.03
C THR A 250 -38.14 4.29 16.29
N ASP A 251 -37.81 5.55 15.97
CA ASP A 251 -38.64 6.70 16.24
C ASP A 251 -39.94 6.69 15.41
N SER A 252 -41.04 7.29 15.91
CA SER A 252 -42.35 7.30 15.23
C SER A 252 -42.61 8.49 14.29
N SER A 253 -41.64 9.37 14.07
CA SER A 253 -41.71 10.48 13.10
C SER A 253 -41.76 9.98 11.65
N THR A 254 -41.96 10.90 10.72
CA THR A 254 -41.93 10.61 9.28
C THR A 254 -40.55 10.80 8.64
N THR A 255 -39.57 11.31 9.38
CA THR A 255 -38.21 11.54 8.87
C THR A 255 -37.43 10.24 8.81
N GLY A 256 -36.62 10.05 7.77
CA GLY A 256 -35.85 8.82 7.53
C GLY A 256 -34.36 9.09 7.32
N TRP A 257 -33.79 8.58 6.24
CA TRP A 257 -32.34 8.64 5.99
C TRP A 257 -31.97 9.59 4.85
N LEU A 258 -30.84 10.28 5.03
CA LEU A 258 -30.17 11.04 3.98
C LEU A 258 -28.94 10.26 3.52
N LEU A 259 -28.98 9.76 2.28
CA LEU A 259 -27.84 9.04 1.70
C LEU A 259 -26.80 10.02 1.14
N PRO A 260 -25.49 9.74 1.30
CA PRO A 260 -24.45 10.61 0.76
C PRO A 260 -24.45 10.57 -0.77
N ASP A 261 -23.72 11.49 -1.40
CA ASP A 261 -23.52 11.48 -2.86
C ASP A 261 -22.86 10.15 -3.29
N PRO A 262 -23.48 9.39 -4.22
CA PRO A 262 -22.94 8.13 -4.70
C PRO A 262 -21.68 8.28 -5.57
N GLN A 263 -21.34 9.49 -6.04
CA GLN A 263 -20.19 9.65 -6.94
C GLN A 263 -18.86 9.29 -6.25
N GLY A 264 -18.03 8.53 -6.97
CA GLY A 264 -16.71 8.09 -6.51
C GLY A 264 -16.75 6.92 -5.51
N LEU A 265 -17.91 6.29 -5.30
CA LEU A 265 -18.01 5.00 -4.62
C LEU A 265 -17.68 3.86 -5.59
N TRP A 266 -17.06 2.79 -5.08
CA TRP A 266 -16.65 1.65 -5.88
C TRP A 266 -17.83 0.71 -6.18
N PRO A 267 -17.97 0.13 -7.38
CA PRO A 267 -19.06 -0.82 -7.62
C PRO A 267 -18.93 -2.08 -6.74
N GLY A 268 -20.04 -2.53 -6.15
CA GLY A 268 -20.09 -3.74 -5.32
C GLY A 268 -21.14 -3.69 -4.19
N GLY A 269 -21.50 -4.87 -3.67
CA GLY A 269 -22.30 -5.13 -2.45
C GLY A 269 -23.61 -4.35 -2.22
N PRO A 270 -24.37 -4.69 -1.16
CA PRO A 270 -25.24 -3.72 -0.52
C PRO A 270 -24.38 -2.75 0.30
N TYR A 271 -24.48 -1.47 0.00
CA TYR A 271 -23.73 -0.38 0.64
C TYR A 271 -24.20 -0.10 2.06
N TYR A 272 -25.52 -0.14 2.25
CA TYR A 272 -26.18 0.08 3.52
C TYR A 272 -27.36 -0.89 3.67
N ALA A 273 -27.74 -1.19 4.90
CA ALA A 273 -28.98 -1.85 5.25
C ALA A 273 -29.77 -0.91 6.17
N LEU A 274 -30.92 -0.45 5.70
CA LEU A 274 -31.79 0.44 6.44
C LEU A 274 -32.89 -0.38 7.09
N VAL A 275 -32.98 -0.30 8.41
CA VAL A 275 -33.95 -1.05 9.22
C VAL A 275 -34.90 -0.06 9.87
N ASN A 276 -36.19 -0.19 9.54
CA ASN A 276 -37.24 0.61 10.13
C ASN A 276 -38.03 -0.26 11.12
N ASN A 277 -37.77 -0.05 12.41
CA ASN A 277 -38.50 -0.71 13.50
C ASN A 277 -39.63 0.16 14.08
N SER A 278 -39.96 1.26 13.41
CA SER A 278 -41.08 2.12 13.77
C SER A 278 -42.39 1.68 13.11
N GLY A 279 -43.51 2.28 13.57
CA GLY A 279 -44.85 2.08 12.99
C GLY A 279 -45.14 2.93 11.75
N THR A 280 -44.22 3.79 11.32
CA THR A 280 -44.40 4.72 10.18
C THR A 280 -43.38 4.43 9.08
N SER A 281 -43.74 4.67 7.82
CA SER A 281 -42.77 4.51 6.71
C SER A 281 -41.74 5.63 6.72
N LYS A 282 -40.48 5.29 6.44
CA LYS A 282 -39.34 6.21 6.52
C LYS A 282 -38.81 6.53 5.12
N ALA A 283 -38.75 7.81 4.77
CA ALA A 283 -38.27 8.23 3.46
C ALA A 283 -36.73 8.11 3.34
N VAL A 284 -36.24 7.82 2.14
CA VAL A 284 -34.80 7.79 1.82
C VAL A 284 -34.53 8.77 0.69
N GLN A 285 -33.66 9.76 0.94
CA GLN A 285 -33.44 10.86 0.00
C GLN A 285 -32.00 11.40 0.04
N TYR A 286 -31.65 12.31 -0.87
CA TYR A 286 -30.42 13.09 -0.79
C TYR A 286 -30.51 14.20 0.27
N PRO A 287 -29.38 14.70 0.80
CA PRO A 287 -29.33 15.84 1.70
C PRO A 287 -29.98 17.12 1.14
N SER A 288 -30.00 17.27 -0.19
CA SER A 288 -30.67 18.39 -0.86
C SER A 288 -32.21 18.29 -0.85
N GLY A 289 -32.79 17.14 -0.44
CA GLY A 289 -34.23 16.89 -0.40
C GLY A 289 -34.92 16.78 -1.77
N ALA A 290 -34.20 16.99 -2.87
CA ALA A 290 -34.78 17.13 -4.21
C ALA A 290 -35.12 15.80 -4.89
N VAL A 291 -34.55 14.68 -4.44
CA VAL A 291 -34.71 13.36 -5.05
C VAL A 291 -34.91 12.31 -3.95
N THR A 292 -36.00 11.56 -4.05
CA THR A 292 -36.36 10.45 -3.15
C THR A 292 -36.17 9.12 -3.89
N PHE A 293 -35.44 8.17 -3.30
CA PHE A 293 -35.19 6.84 -3.91
C PHE A 293 -36.24 5.80 -3.54
N GLY A 294 -37.09 6.14 -2.57
CA GLY A 294 -38.13 5.28 -2.05
C GLY A 294 -38.30 5.48 -0.55
N ALA A 295 -39.00 4.54 0.06
CA ALA A 295 -39.22 4.50 1.50
C ALA A 295 -39.01 3.08 2.03
N VAL A 296 -38.60 2.99 3.29
CA VAL A 296 -38.59 1.74 4.04
C VAL A 296 -39.91 1.67 4.82
N SER A 297 -40.74 0.69 4.49
CA SER A 297 -42.03 0.46 5.15
C SER A 297 -41.86 0.23 6.65
N ALA A 298 -42.94 0.47 7.42
CA ALA A 298 -42.98 0.16 8.84
C ALA A 298 -42.58 -1.30 9.12
N SER A 299 -41.83 -1.52 10.19
CA SER A 299 -41.36 -2.86 10.63
C SER A 299 -40.70 -3.68 9.51
N SER A 300 -39.86 -3.05 8.69
CA SER A 300 -39.21 -3.70 7.56
C SER A 300 -37.79 -3.20 7.35
N ALA A 301 -37.03 -3.92 6.53
CA ALA A 301 -35.68 -3.54 6.16
C ALA A 301 -35.50 -3.54 4.63
N ARG A 302 -34.65 -2.66 4.13
CA ARG A 302 -34.24 -2.59 2.72
C ARG A 302 -32.73 -2.50 2.63
N ARG A 303 -32.16 -3.08 1.58
CA ARG A 303 -30.73 -2.94 1.26
C ARG A 303 -30.56 -1.86 0.20
N VAL A 304 -29.54 -1.03 0.40
CA VAL A 304 -29.18 0.05 -0.51
C VAL A 304 -28.07 -0.43 -1.43
N PHE A 305 -28.29 -0.33 -2.74
CA PHE A 305 -27.32 -0.73 -3.75
C PHE A 305 -26.93 0.48 -4.60
N LEU A 306 -25.69 0.44 -5.10
CA LEU A 306 -25.18 1.39 -6.06
C LEU A 306 -25.42 0.86 -7.48
N VAL A 307 -26.13 1.61 -8.31
CA VAL A 307 -26.41 1.26 -9.71
C VAL A 307 -25.74 2.27 -10.62
N ARG A 308 -25.07 1.79 -11.67
CA ARG A 308 -24.48 2.65 -12.71
C ARG A 308 -25.46 2.82 -13.86
N ASN A 309 -25.77 4.06 -14.22
CA ASN A 309 -26.50 4.35 -15.44
C ASN A 309 -25.61 4.08 -16.66
N SER A 310 -26.05 3.20 -17.57
CA SER A 310 -25.28 2.80 -18.75
C SER A 310 -25.10 3.92 -19.79
N THR A 311 -25.96 4.93 -19.76
CA THR A 311 -25.97 6.04 -20.74
C THR A 311 -25.17 7.24 -20.24
N THR A 312 -25.34 7.64 -18.98
CA THR A 312 -24.65 8.81 -18.41
C THR A 312 -23.36 8.44 -17.66
N GLY A 313 -23.15 7.16 -17.37
CA GLY A 313 -22.01 6.68 -16.58
C GLY A 313 -22.08 7.03 -15.09
N GLN A 314 -23.09 7.80 -14.66
CA GLN A 314 -23.28 8.25 -13.28
C GLN A 314 -23.82 7.13 -12.39
N TYR A 315 -23.43 7.17 -11.12
CA TYR A 315 -23.97 6.26 -10.11
C TYR A 315 -25.18 6.85 -9.40
N THR A 316 -26.17 6.01 -9.10
CA THR A 316 -27.39 6.36 -8.36
C THR A 316 -27.71 5.28 -7.33
N TRP A 317 -28.40 5.67 -6.25
CA TRP A 317 -28.88 4.73 -5.25
C TRP A 317 -30.14 4.00 -5.71
N THR A 318 -30.26 2.72 -5.35
CA THR A 318 -31.52 1.96 -5.43
C THR A 318 -31.76 1.18 -4.14
N LEU A 319 -33.03 0.97 -3.82
CA LEU A 319 -33.47 0.16 -2.67
C LEU A 319 -34.00 -1.18 -3.17
N LEU A 320 -33.58 -2.29 -2.56
CA LEU A 320 -34.11 -3.64 -2.77
C LEU A 320 -34.60 -4.24 -1.45
#